data_AF-A0A951L537-F1
#
_entry.id   AF-A0A951L537-F1
#
_cell.length_a   1.000
_cell.length_b   1.000
_cell.length_c   1.000
_cell.angle_alpha   90.00
_cell.angle_beta   90.00
_cell.angle_gamma   90.00
#
_symmetry.space_group_name_H-M   'P 1'
#
loop_
_entity.id
_entity.type
_entity.pdbx_description
1 polymer ?
#
loop_
_entity_poly.entity_id
_entity_poly.type
_entity_poly.pdbx_seq_one_letter_code
_entity_poly.pdbx_strand_id
1 'polypeptide(L)'
;MGPSGNQDAASGPRVGGLTMDIASFAELLHETAAHHDPYEKSHAPHHWWDWYAAYISARQDGKTQNEASEAAGRYIDQVLHIGAV
;
A
#
# COMPACT_ATOMS: atom_id res chain seq x y z
N MET A 1 -14.63 -62.82 -19.35
CA MET A 1 -15.39 -62.51 -18.12
C MET A 1 -14.65 -61.37 -17.42
N GLY A 2 -15.22 -60.16 -17.36
CA GLY A 2 -14.56 -58.98 -16.74
C GLY A 2 -14.54 -59.09 -15.20
N PRO A 3 -14.36 -57.99 -14.43
CA PRO A 3 -14.15 -56.58 -14.82
C PRO A 3 -13.01 -55.90 -14.02
N SER A 4 -12.46 -54.76 -14.48
CA SER A 4 -11.74 -53.77 -13.65
C SER A 4 -11.32 -52.61 -14.55
N GLY A 5 -11.50 -51.34 -14.21
CA GLY A 5 -12.04 -50.74 -13.02
C GLY A 5 -12.56 -49.37 -13.42
N ASN A 6 -13.80 -49.16 -13.01
CA ASN A 6 -14.47 -47.91 -12.73
C ASN A 6 -13.62 -46.63 -12.86
N GLN A 7 -14.11 -45.72 -13.69
CA GLN A 7 -13.64 -44.36 -13.87
C GLN A 7 -14.03 -43.53 -12.64
N ASP A 8 -13.44 -43.82 -11.50
CA ASP A 8 -13.58 -43.04 -10.27
C ASP A 8 -12.18 -42.79 -9.69
N ALA A 9 -11.36 -42.03 -10.43
CA ALA A 9 -10.11 -41.50 -9.90
C ALA A 9 -10.28 -40.01 -9.59
N ALA A 10 -10.81 -39.79 -8.39
CA ALA A 10 -10.58 -38.61 -7.56
C ALA A 10 -10.98 -37.24 -8.16
N SER A 11 -12.28 -36.96 -8.10
CA SER A 11 -12.69 -35.67 -7.52
C SER A 11 -12.22 -35.65 -6.06
N GLY A 12 -10.93 -35.39 -5.86
CA GLY A 12 -10.39 -35.09 -4.54
C GLY A 12 -11.08 -33.84 -4.00
N PRO A 13 -11.36 -33.75 -2.68
CA PRO A 13 -11.89 -32.53 -2.12
C PRO A 13 -10.89 -31.42 -2.40
N ARG A 14 -11.35 -30.35 -3.07
CA ARG A 14 -10.60 -29.10 -3.15
C ARG A 14 -10.55 -28.52 -1.74
N VAL A 15 -9.65 -29.05 -0.90
CA VAL A 15 -9.25 -28.39 0.33
C VAL A 15 -8.40 -27.22 -0.11
N GLY A 16 -9.08 -26.09 -0.33
CA GLY A 16 -8.48 -24.81 -0.70
C GLY A 16 -9.38 -23.65 -0.33
N GLY A 17 -10.24 -23.82 0.68
CA GLY A 17 -10.81 -22.69 1.38
C GLY A 17 -9.78 -22.20 2.38
N LEU A 18 -9.39 -20.92 2.26
CA LEU A 18 -8.67 -20.06 3.23
C LEU A 18 -7.26 -19.55 2.84
N THR A 19 -6.66 -19.93 1.70
CA THR A 19 -5.49 -19.19 1.16
C THR A 19 -5.70 -18.95 -0.32
N MET A 20 -5.81 -17.68 -0.72
CA MET A 20 -5.75 -17.29 -2.14
C MET A 20 -4.48 -17.88 -2.76
N ASP A 21 -4.62 -18.57 -3.89
CA ASP A 21 -3.48 -19.05 -4.66
C ASP A 21 -2.57 -17.88 -5.07
N ILE A 22 -1.26 -18.11 -5.13
CA ILE A 22 -0.26 -17.07 -5.40
C ILE A 22 -0.48 -16.40 -6.77
N ALA A 23 -0.92 -17.13 -7.79
CA ALA A 23 -1.20 -16.52 -9.10
C ALA A 23 -2.43 -15.61 -9.02
N SER A 24 -3.48 -16.04 -8.33
CA SER A 24 -4.66 -15.20 -8.08
C SER A 24 -4.31 -13.94 -7.27
N PHE A 25 -3.39 -14.05 -6.32
CA PHE A 25 -2.91 -12.90 -5.54
C PHE A 25 -2.03 -11.96 -6.37
N ALA A 26 -1.19 -12.50 -7.25
CA ALA A 26 -0.36 -11.70 -8.15
C ALA A 26 -1.22 -10.88 -9.13
N GLU A 27 -2.29 -11.45 -9.68
CA GLU A 27 -3.23 -10.70 -10.52
C GLU A 27 -3.91 -9.56 -9.74
N LEU A 28 -4.33 -9.81 -8.51
CA LEU A 28 -4.94 -8.78 -7.66
C LEU A 28 -3.94 -7.66 -7.32
N LEU A 29 -2.66 -7.99 -7.08
CA LEU A 29 -1.61 -7.00 -6.86
C LEU A 29 -1.34 -6.17 -8.12
N HIS A 30 -1.36 -6.79 -9.30
CA HIS A 30 -1.20 -6.09 -10.57
C HIS A 30 -2.36 -5.13 -10.83
N GLU A 31 -3.60 -5.58 -10.64
CA GLU A 31 -4.79 -4.72 -10.70
C GLU A 31 -4.67 -3.53 -9.73
N THR A 32 -4.30 -3.81 -8.48
CA THR A 32 -4.10 -2.78 -7.44
C THR A 32 -3.06 -1.76 -7.86
N ALA A 33 -1.92 -2.21 -8.39
CA ALA A 33 -0.86 -1.33 -8.88
C ALA A 33 -1.33 -0.46 -10.06
N ALA A 34 -2.08 -1.04 -11.01
CA ALA A 34 -2.62 -0.31 -12.15
C ALA A 34 -3.63 0.77 -11.73
N HIS A 35 -4.44 0.51 -10.71
CA HIS A 35 -5.37 1.49 -10.16
C HIS A 35 -4.69 2.53 -9.25
N HIS A 36 -3.56 2.20 -8.63
CA HIS A 36 -2.74 3.14 -7.85
C HIS A 36 -1.91 4.09 -8.73
N ASP A 37 -1.42 3.64 -9.88
CA ASP A 37 -0.52 4.41 -10.76
C ASP A 37 -1.04 5.80 -11.18
N PRO A 38 -2.32 5.99 -11.55
CA PRO A 38 -2.86 7.33 -11.81
C PRO A 38 -2.86 8.25 -10.59
N TYR A 39 -3.01 7.69 -9.38
CA TYR A 39 -2.95 8.45 -8.14
C TYR A 39 -1.52 8.96 -7.91
N GLU A 40 -0.52 8.08 -8.02
CA GLU A 40 0.89 8.46 -7.89
C GLU A 40 1.31 9.53 -8.91
N LYS A 41 0.85 9.44 -10.16
CA LYS A 41 1.19 10.39 -11.23
C LYS A 41 0.47 11.75 -11.13
N SER A 42 -0.69 11.79 -10.48
CA SER A 42 -1.48 13.02 -10.34
C SER A 42 -1.12 13.84 -9.11
N HIS A 43 -0.41 13.24 -8.15
CA HIS A 43 0.04 13.93 -6.95
C HIS A 43 1.46 14.45 -7.13
N ALA A 44 1.73 15.62 -6.52
CA ALA A 44 3.10 16.12 -6.45
C ALA A 44 4.00 15.08 -5.77
N PRO A 45 5.26 14.90 -6.21
CA PRO A 45 6.20 14.03 -5.52
C PRO A 45 6.23 14.36 -4.03
N HIS A 46 5.80 13.41 -3.20
CA HIS A 46 5.84 13.57 -1.76
C HIS A 46 7.27 13.36 -1.27
N HIS A 47 8.04 14.44 -1.31
CA HIS A 47 9.39 14.51 -0.79
C HIS A 47 9.34 14.62 0.74
N TRP A 48 8.99 13.52 1.42
CA TRP A 48 8.82 13.50 2.88
C TRP A 48 10.08 13.95 3.65
N TRP A 49 11.25 13.98 3.02
CA TRP A 49 12.44 14.60 3.60
C TRP A 49 12.26 16.09 3.92
N ASP A 50 11.43 16.81 3.18
CA ASP A 50 11.10 18.21 3.45
C ASP A 50 10.26 18.34 4.73
N TRP A 51 9.30 17.42 4.95
CA TRP A 51 8.57 17.32 6.22
C TRP A 51 9.50 16.95 7.38
N TYR A 52 10.40 15.97 7.18
CA TYR A 52 11.38 15.60 8.21
C TYR A 52 12.30 16.76 8.57
N ALA A 53 12.76 17.54 7.59
CA ALA A 53 13.61 18.71 7.82
C ALA A 53 12.89 19.74 8.70
N ALA A 54 11.63 20.06 8.36
CA ALA A 54 10.81 20.98 9.16
C ALA A 54 10.55 20.44 10.58
N TYR A 55 10.25 19.15 10.72
CA TYR A 55 10.06 18.50 12.02
C TYR A 55 11.33 18.56 12.87
N ILE A 56 12.48 18.15 12.30
CA ILE A 56 13.77 18.11 12.99
C ILE A 56 14.18 19.53 13.40
N SER A 57 13.99 20.53 12.54
CA SER A 57 14.24 21.94 12.88
C SER A 57 13.40 22.36 14.10
N ALA A 58 12.10 22.07 14.11
CA ALA A 58 11.24 22.38 15.25
C ALA A 58 11.68 21.67 16.53
N ARG A 59 12.13 20.41 16.44
CA ARG A 59 12.68 19.67 17.60
C ARG A 59 13.98 20.27 18.10
N GLN A 60 14.86 20.73 17.21
CA GLN A 60 16.10 21.44 17.57
C GLN A 60 15.81 22.76 18.27
N ASP A 61 14.70 23.42 17.92
CA ASP A 61 14.19 24.62 18.60
C ASP A 61 13.46 24.33 19.92
N GLY A 62 13.47 23.08 20.39
CA GLY A 62 12.89 22.67 21.67
C GLY A 62 11.38 22.41 21.65
N LYS A 63 10.76 22.33 20.47
CA LYS A 63 9.32 22.02 20.36
C LYS A 63 9.03 20.59 20.78
N THR A 64 7.83 20.40 21.34
CA THR A 64 7.31 19.08 21.65
C THR A 64 7.04 18.29 20.36
N GLN A 65 6.83 16.98 20.50
CA GLN A 65 6.55 16.10 19.37
C GLN A 65 5.31 16.55 18.58
N ASN A 66 4.24 16.95 19.28
CA ASN A 66 3.01 17.42 18.64
C ASN A 66 3.24 18.74 17.91
N GLU A 67 3.88 19.72 18.56
CA GLU A 67 4.16 21.02 17.94
C GLU A 67 5.07 20.89 16.70
N ALA A 68 6.03 19.97 16.72
CA ALA A 68 6.91 19.70 15.59
C ALA A 68 6.16 19.03 14.43
N SER A 69 5.26 18.09 14.71
CA SER A 69 4.39 17.48 13.69
C SER A 69 3.47 18.51 13.03
N GLU A 70 2.88 19.41 13.83
CA GLU A 70 2.06 20.51 13.31
C GLU A 70 2.89 21.50 12.48
N ALA A 71 4.10 21.84 12.91
CA ALA A 71 4.99 22.74 12.18
C ALA A 71 5.40 22.15 10.82
N ALA A 72 5.73 20.86 10.79
CA ALA A 72 6.06 20.15 9.57
C ALA A 72 4.85 19.99 8.63
N GLY A 73 3.65 19.73 9.18
CA GLY A 73 2.40 19.73 8.41
C GLY A 73 2.15 21.09 7.74
N ARG A 74 2.22 22.18 8.51
CA ARG A 74 2.10 23.55 7.97
C ARG A 74 3.13 23.84 6.88
N TYR A 75 4.37 23.37 7.03
CA TYR A 75 5.41 23.58 6.03
C TYR A 75 5.06 22.90 4.70
N ILE A 76 4.61 21.64 4.74
CA ILE A 76 4.20 20.90 3.54
C ILE A 76 2.97 21.54 2.88
N ASP A 77 1.98 21.97 3.67
CA ASP A 77 0.77 22.61 3.17
C ASP A 77 1.04 23.99 2.54
N GLN A 78 1.85 24.82 3.19
CA GLN A 78 2.02 26.24 2.82
C GLN A 78 3.17 26.49 1.85
N VAL A 79 4.23 25.70 1.92
CA VAL A 79 5.45 25.92 1.11
C VAL A 79 5.46 25.01 -0.11
N LEU A 80 5.07 23.74 0.08
CA LEU A 80 5.06 22.76 -1.00
C LEU A 80 3.68 22.61 -1.67
N HIS A 81 2.64 23.28 -1.17
CA HIS A 81 1.27 23.29 -1.71
C HIS A 81 0.69 21.87 -1.88
N ILE A 82 1.13 20.92 -1.06
CA ILE A 82 0.66 19.53 -1.07
C ILE A 82 -0.60 19.41 -0.21
N GLY A 83 -1.55 20.33 -0.43
CA GLY A 83 -2.82 20.32 0.30
C GLY A 83 -3.70 19.14 -0.12
N ALA A 84 -4.37 18.53 0.85
CA ALA A 84 -5.41 17.54 0.61
C ALA A 84 -6.51 18.13 -0.29
N VAL A 85 -6.80 17.47 -1.41
CA VAL A 85 -8.00 17.69 -2.23
C VAL A 85 -9.25 17.14 -1.56
#